data_AF-A0A2U1IHB4-F1
#
_entry.id   AF-A0A2U1IHB4-F1
#
_cell.length_a   1.000
_cell.length_b   1.000
_cell.length_c   1.000
_cell.angle_alpha   90.00
_cell.angle_beta   90.00
_cell.angle_gamma   90.00
#
_symmetry.space_group_name_H-M   'P 1'
#
loop_
_entity.id
_entity.type
_entity.pdbx_description
1 polymer ?
#
loop_
_entity_poly.entity_id
_entity_poly.type
_entity_poly.pdbx_seq_one_letter_code
_entity_poly.pdbx_strand_id
1 'polypeptide(L)'
;MKNRTRDFYKLLHEIEYEIGSECYNGSIQNFGPGGAWEGEGRDFRYPIRFTNSEGGREKYKGTFPYTKSSSGEAAYCILGEERFSSAHYAFGANELYILRGIKHALERLESRFNIDFDELLKKEKARESEAK
;
A
#
# COMPACT_ATOMS: atom_id res chain seq x y z
N MET A 1 -16.61 1.20 -14.72
CA MET A 1 -15.65 1.29 -13.59
C MET A 1 -15.46 2.77 -13.29
N LYS A 2 -15.50 3.23 -12.03
CA LYS A 2 -15.25 4.65 -11.71
C LYS A 2 -13.78 4.96 -12.03
N ASN A 3 -13.53 5.99 -12.84
CA ASN A 3 -12.16 6.45 -13.12
C ASN A 3 -11.60 7.07 -11.84
N ARG A 4 -10.52 6.49 -11.31
CA ARG A 4 -9.86 6.94 -10.07
C ARG A 4 -8.74 7.91 -10.37
N THR A 5 -8.56 8.90 -9.49
CA THR A 5 -7.45 9.85 -9.58
C THR A 5 -6.12 9.21 -9.17
N ARG A 6 -5.00 9.82 -9.56
CA ARG A 6 -3.66 9.41 -9.08
C ARG A 6 -3.55 9.50 -7.55
N ASP A 7 -4.26 10.44 -6.94
CA ASP A 7 -4.23 10.65 -5.50
C ASP A 7 -4.93 9.54 -4.74
N PHE A 8 -6.01 8.99 -5.30
CA PHE A 8 -6.63 7.79 -4.75
C PHE A 8 -5.63 6.62 -4.69
N TYR A 9 -4.87 6.38 -5.77
CA TYR A 9 -3.84 5.35 -5.76
C TYR A 9 -2.70 5.65 -4.77
N LYS A 10 -2.33 6.92 -4.59
CA LYS A 10 -1.38 7.33 -3.55
C LYS A 10 -1.89 6.97 -2.15
N LEU A 11 -3.16 7.26 -1.85
CA LEU A 11 -3.80 6.88 -0.60
C LEU A 11 -3.79 5.37 -0.37
N LEU A 12 -4.03 4.55 -1.41
CA LEU A 12 -3.94 3.09 -1.28
C LEU A 12 -2.54 2.64 -0.86
N HIS A 13 -1.49 3.27 -1.40
CA HIS A 13 -0.10 2.98 -1.03
C HIS A 13 0.24 3.45 0.38
N GLU A 14 -0.28 4.59 0.81
CA GLU A 14 -0.08 5.09 2.16
C GLU A 14 -0.73 4.13 3.17
N ILE A 15 -1.99 3.72 2.94
CA ILE A 15 -2.67 2.74 3.81
C ILE A 15 -1.94 1.40 3.79
N GLU A 16 -1.49 0.92 2.63
CA GLU A 16 -0.72 -0.31 2.54
C GLU A 16 0.61 -0.22 3.26
N TYR A 17 1.29 0.93 3.21
CA TYR A 17 2.53 1.14 3.95
C TYR A 17 2.30 0.94 5.45
N GLU A 18 1.24 1.53 6.00
CA GLU A 18 0.87 1.37 7.41
C GLU A 18 0.56 -0.10 7.72
N ILE A 19 -0.29 -0.76 6.94
CA ILE A 19 -0.63 -2.18 7.14
C ILE A 19 0.59 -3.09 7.03
N GLY A 20 1.46 -2.82 6.05
CA GLY A 20 2.66 -3.62 5.80
C GLY A 20 3.71 -3.46 6.89
N SER A 21 3.72 -2.33 7.59
CA SER A 21 4.59 -2.08 8.75
C SER A 21 4.15 -2.85 9.99
N GLU A 22 2.87 -3.24 10.06
CA GLU A 22 2.32 -4.13 11.10
C GLU A 22 2.56 -5.63 10.81
N CYS A 23 3.33 -5.97 9.78
CA CYS A 23 3.67 -7.37 9.50
C CYS A 23 4.87 -7.82 10.33
N TYR A 24 4.75 -8.97 10.98
CA TYR A 24 5.77 -9.47 11.89
C TYR A 24 6.29 -10.85 11.48
N ASN A 25 7.59 -11.05 11.66
CA ASN A 25 8.21 -12.35 11.44
C ASN A 25 8.15 -13.18 12.74
N GLY A 26 7.32 -14.22 12.75
CA GLY A 26 7.16 -15.11 13.91
C GLY A 26 8.40 -15.91 14.31
N SER A 27 9.43 -15.97 13.45
CA SER A 27 10.73 -16.56 13.77
C SER A 27 11.64 -15.61 14.58
N ILE A 28 11.17 -14.39 14.84
CA ILE A 28 11.83 -13.39 15.66
C ILE A 28 10.92 -13.14 16.88
N GLN A 29 11.49 -13.10 18.08
CA GLN A 29 10.73 -12.71 19.28
C GLN A 29 10.33 -11.23 19.14
N ASN A 30 9.05 -10.99 18.83
CA ASN A 30 8.46 -9.64 18.69
C ASN A 30 7.65 -9.21 19.93
N PHE A 31 7.39 -10.17 20.83
CA PHE A 31 6.58 -9.97 22.02
C PHE A 31 7.33 -10.42 23.27
N GLY A 32 7.29 -9.56 24.30
CA GLY A 32 7.79 -9.84 25.63
C GLY A 32 6.76 -10.54 26.53
N PRO A 33 7.13 -10.83 27.80
CA PRO A 33 6.20 -11.33 28.80
C PRO A 33 4.97 -10.43 28.92
N GLY A 34 3.77 -11.03 28.91
CA GLY A 34 2.50 -10.28 28.97
C GLY A 34 2.03 -9.68 27.64
N GLY A 35 2.64 -10.05 26.50
CA GLY A 35 2.23 -9.59 25.18
C GLY A 35 2.68 -8.16 24.86
N ALA A 36 3.62 -7.62 25.63
CA ALA A 36 4.22 -6.32 25.36
C ALA A 36 4.92 -6.31 24.00
N TRP A 37 4.64 -5.29 23.20
CA TRP A 37 5.31 -5.07 21.92
C TRP A 37 6.79 -4.74 22.15
N GLU A 38 7.69 -5.62 21.73
CA GLU A 38 9.15 -5.43 21.83
C GLU A 38 9.82 -5.37 20.44
N GLY A 39 9.01 -5.24 19.38
CA GLY A 39 9.50 -5.20 18.01
C GLY A 39 10.00 -3.82 17.54
N GLU A 40 10.10 -2.81 18.42
CA GLU A 40 10.71 -1.51 18.07
C GLU A 40 12.11 -1.72 17.49
N GLY A 41 12.37 -1.14 16.30
CA GLY A 41 13.63 -1.27 15.58
C GLY A 41 13.82 -2.58 14.80
N ARG A 42 12.81 -3.47 14.78
CA ARG A 42 12.80 -4.71 13.97
C ARG A 42 11.82 -4.58 12.80
N ASP A 43 11.80 -3.41 12.16
CA ASP A 43 10.91 -3.10 11.05
C ASP A 43 11.03 -4.15 9.94
N PHE A 44 10.07 -5.08 9.92
CA PHE A 44 9.92 -6.06 8.87
C PHE A 44 8.69 -5.72 8.05
N ARG A 45 8.81 -4.69 7.21
CA ARG A 45 7.75 -4.50 6.24
C ARG A 45 7.68 -5.66 5.26
N TYR A 46 6.49 -6.24 5.13
CA TYR A 46 6.24 -7.28 4.14
C TYR A 46 6.38 -6.70 2.73
N PRO A 47 7.25 -7.27 1.87
CA PRO A 47 7.43 -6.75 0.52
C PRO A 47 6.19 -7.02 -0.32
N ILE A 48 5.74 -6.02 -1.07
CA ILE A 48 4.80 -6.24 -2.17
C ILE A 48 5.54 -6.84 -3.33
N ARG A 49 4.94 -7.87 -3.94
CA ARG A 49 5.33 -8.43 -5.22
C ARG A 49 4.41 -7.93 -6.32
N PHE A 50 4.98 -7.70 -7.49
CA PHE A 50 4.22 -7.29 -8.67
C PHE A 50 4.96 -7.73 -9.94
N THR A 51 4.26 -7.69 -11.07
CA THR A 51 4.85 -7.94 -12.40
C THR A 51 5.21 -6.60 -13.04
N ASN A 52 6.47 -6.42 -13.45
CA ASN A 52 6.93 -5.21 -14.14
C ASN A 52 6.45 -5.19 -15.61
N SER A 53 6.77 -4.13 -16.35
CA SER A 53 6.35 -3.98 -17.76
C SER A 53 6.97 -5.01 -18.71
N GLU A 54 8.07 -5.65 -18.31
CA GLU A 54 8.76 -6.68 -19.08
C GLU A 54 8.29 -8.10 -18.71
N GLY A 55 7.29 -8.23 -17.83
CA GLY A 55 6.81 -9.52 -17.33
C GLY A 55 7.66 -10.12 -16.20
N GLY A 56 8.70 -9.40 -15.76
CA GLY A 56 9.57 -9.78 -14.65
C GLY A 56 8.88 -9.63 -13.29
N ARG A 57 9.17 -10.53 -12.36
CA ARG A 57 8.67 -10.45 -10.98
C ARG A 57 9.58 -9.56 -10.15
N GLU A 58 9.00 -8.51 -9.57
CA GLU A 58 9.73 -7.56 -8.74
C GLU A 58 9.10 -7.44 -7.35
N LYS A 59 9.88 -6.84 -6.44
CA LYS A 59 9.43 -6.49 -5.10
C LYS A 59 9.90 -5.10 -4.69
N TYR A 60 9.12 -4.42 -3.86
CA TYR A 60 9.51 -3.15 -3.25
C TYR A 60 9.22 -3.12 -1.74
N LYS A 61 9.96 -2.26 -1.04
CA LYS A 61 9.82 -1.92 0.37
C LYS A 61 10.06 -0.41 0.52
N GLY A 62 9.03 0.39 0.79
CA GLY A 62 9.13 1.85 0.99
C GLY A 62 7.80 2.63 0.91
N THR A 63 7.77 3.87 1.34
CA THR A 63 6.66 4.80 1.07
C THR A 63 6.76 5.33 -0.35
N PHE A 64 5.64 5.70 -0.96
CA PHE A 64 5.66 6.49 -2.18
C PHE A 64 6.23 7.90 -1.88
N PRO A 65 7.09 8.50 -2.74
CA PRO A 65 7.66 8.03 -4.00
C PRO A 65 9.00 7.27 -3.84
N TYR A 66 9.45 7.00 -2.62
CA TYR A 66 10.76 6.42 -2.30
C TYR A 66 10.86 4.90 -2.48
N THR A 67 9.80 4.25 -2.97
CA THR A 67 9.82 2.83 -3.36
C THR A 67 10.63 2.62 -4.62
N LYS A 68 11.93 2.36 -4.48
CA LYS A 68 12.70 1.71 -5.54
C LYS A 68 12.37 0.21 -5.51
N SER A 69 12.07 -0.36 -6.67
CA SER A 69 12.01 -1.81 -6.81
C SER A 69 13.40 -2.42 -6.67
N SER A 70 13.48 -3.74 -6.62
CA SER A 70 14.76 -4.44 -6.55
C SER A 70 15.66 -4.21 -7.78
N SER A 71 15.10 -3.80 -8.91
CA SER A 71 15.82 -3.43 -10.14
C SER A 71 16.20 -1.95 -10.21
N GLY A 72 15.78 -1.13 -9.22
CA GLY A 72 16.04 0.30 -9.19
C GLY A 72 15.02 1.14 -9.98
N GLU A 73 14.05 0.51 -10.66
CA GLU A 73 12.89 1.22 -11.18
C GLU A 73 12.10 1.81 -10.02
N ALA A 74 11.57 3.02 -10.19
CA ALA A 74 10.55 3.49 -9.27
C ALA A 74 9.38 2.50 -9.36
N ALA A 75 9.03 1.87 -8.24
CA ALA A 75 7.94 0.93 -8.13
C ALA A 75 6.63 1.70 -8.22
N TYR A 76 6.34 2.22 -9.41
CA TYR A 76 5.08 2.84 -9.70
C TYR A 76 4.06 1.72 -9.94
N CYS A 77 3.40 1.30 -8.87
CA CYS A 77 2.03 0.80 -8.99
C CYS A 77 1.07 1.90 -9.51
N ILE A 78 1.56 3.14 -9.65
CA ILE A 78 0.91 4.29 -10.32
C ILE A 78 1.02 4.24 -11.86
N LEU A 79 1.90 3.39 -12.45
CA LEU A 79 2.14 3.40 -13.90
C LEU A 79 1.15 2.58 -14.74
N GLY A 80 0.12 1.95 -14.15
CA GLY A 80 -0.97 1.34 -14.92
C GLY A 80 -1.82 0.33 -14.14
N GLU A 81 -3.08 0.15 -14.56
CA GLU A 81 -4.03 -0.79 -13.95
C GLU A 81 -3.48 -2.23 -13.84
N GLU A 82 -2.61 -2.63 -14.76
CA GLU A 82 -1.99 -3.97 -14.79
C GLU A 82 -0.98 -4.20 -13.66
N ARG A 83 -0.20 -3.18 -13.28
CA ARG A 83 0.76 -3.30 -12.16
C ARG A 83 0.01 -3.29 -10.83
N PHE A 84 -1.08 -2.53 -10.74
CA PHE A 84 -1.98 -2.55 -9.59
C PHE A 84 -2.66 -3.92 -9.42
N SER A 85 -3.14 -4.52 -10.51
CA SER A 85 -3.90 -5.78 -10.46
C SER A 85 -3.05 -6.98 -10.05
N SER A 86 -1.75 -6.95 -10.33
CA SER A 86 -0.80 -8.01 -9.93
C SER A 86 -0.15 -7.80 -8.57
N ALA A 87 -0.35 -6.66 -7.91
CA ALA A 87 0.30 -6.33 -6.64
C ALA A 87 -0.27 -7.14 -5.46
N HIS A 88 0.58 -7.93 -4.79
CA HIS A 88 0.17 -8.79 -3.68
C HIS A 88 1.28 -9.02 -2.62
N TYR A 89 0.85 -9.37 -1.41
CA TYR A 89 1.70 -10.05 -0.43
C TYR A 89 1.66 -11.56 -0.70
N ALA A 90 2.82 -12.19 -0.81
CA ALA A 90 2.91 -13.64 -0.98
C ALA A 90 3.12 -14.34 0.37
N PHE A 91 2.09 -14.95 0.94
CA PHE A 91 2.12 -15.73 2.18
C PHE A 91 2.26 -17.23 1.90
N GLY A 92 3.45 -17.65 1.47
CA GLY A 92 3.69 -19.03 1.03
C GLY A 92 2.96 -19.32 -0.29
N ALA A 93 2.02 -20.26 -0.28
CA ALA A 93 1.18 -20.58 -1.45
C ALA A 93 -0.03 -19.65 -1.60
N ASN A 94 -0.33 -18.82 -0.59
CA ASN A 94 -1.44 -17.88 -0.62
C ASN A 94 -0.96 -16.48 -1.01
N GLU A 95 -1.82 -15.74 -1.71
CA GLU A 95 -1.56 -14.36 -2.12
C GLU A 95 -2.67 -13.44 -1.60
N LEU A 96 -2.28 -12.34 -0.96
CA LEU A 96 -3.20 -11.27 -0.59
C LEU A 96 -2.97 -10.08 -1.53
N TYR A 97 -3.93 -9.82 -2.42
CA TYR A 97 -3.96 -8.63 -3.26
C TYR A 97 -4.27 -7.38 -2.43
N ILE A 98 -3.32 -6.95 -1.61
CA ILE A 98 -3.50 -5.96 -0.54
C ILE A 98 -4.07 -4.63 -1.06
N LEU A 99 -3.54 -4.09 -2.16
CA LEU A 99 -4.02 -2.84 -2.74
C LEU A 99 -5.47 -2.95 -3.27
N ARG A 100 -5.83 -4.10 -3.86
CA ARG A 100 -7.21 -4.39 -4.26
C ARG A 100 -8.14 -4.51 -3.05
N GLY A 101 -7.67 -5.15 -1.98
CA GLY A 101 -8.39 -5.27 -0.72
C GLY A 101 -8.70 -3.90 -0.10
N ILE A 102 -7.69 -3.03 -0.01
CA ILE A 102 -7.86 -1.65 0.49
C ILE A 102 -8.82 -0.88 -0.41
N LYS A 103 -8.69 -0.97 -1.73
CA LYS A 103 -9.63 -0.34 -2.68
C LYS A 103 -11.07 -0.75 -2.41
N HIS A 104 -11.34 -2.05 -2.25
CA HIS A 104 -12.68 -2.54 -1.93
C HIS A 104 -13.18 -2.01 -0.58
N ALA A 105 -12.31 -1.91 0.43
CA ALA A 105 -12.66 -1.36 1.73
C ALA A 105 -13.04 0.13 1.62
N LEU A 106 -12.24 0.94 0.93
CA LEU A 106 -12.55 2.35 0.70
C LEU A 106 -13.84 2.54 -0.11
N GLU A 107 -14.06 1.75 -1.17
CA GLU A 107 -15.30 1.76 -1.96
C GLU A 107 -16.54 1.39 -1.12
N ARG A 108 -16.36 0.49 -0.15
CA ARG A 108 -17.41 0.16 0.82
C ARG A 108 -17.70 1.32 1.76
N LEU A 109 -16.68 2.07 2.20
CA LEU A 109 -16.84 3.27 3.02
C LEU A 109 -17.52 4.40 2.23
N GLU A 110 -17.13 4.63 0.98
CA GLU A 110 -17.79 5.58 0.07
C GLU A 110 -19.29 5.27 -0.02
N SER A 111 -19.63 4.01 -0.28
CA SER A 111 -21.02 3.57 -0.40
C SER A 111 -21.80 3.69 0.92
N ARG A 112 -21.17 3.38 2.06
CA ARG A 112 -21.82 3.36 3.37
C ARG A 112 -22.07 4.76 3.92
N PHE A 113 -21.13 5.68 3.70
CA PHE A 113 -21.16 7.02 4.29
C PHE A 113 -21.49 8.12 3.28
N ASN A 114 -21.75 7.76 2.02
CA ASN A 114 -22.01 8.69 0.91
C ASN A 114 -20.91 9.75 0.79
N ILE A 115 -19.65 9.28 0.84
CA ILE A 115 -18.45 10.10 0.67
C ILE A 115 -17.78 9.74 -0.66
N ASP A 116 -16.95 10.66 -1.16
CA ASP A 116 -16.14 10.44 -2.35
C ASP A 116 -14.67 10.77 -2.01
N PHE A 117 -13.82 9.74 -1.94
CA PHE A 117 -12.41 9.96 -1.57
C PHE A 117 -11.66 10.78 -2.62
N ASP A 118 -12.01 10.69 -3.90
CA ASP A 118 -11.37 11.49 -4.94
C ASP A 118 -11.65 12.99 -4.72
N GLU A 119 -12.89 13.36 -4.36
CA GLU A 119 -13.24 14.75 -4.02
C GLU A 119 -12.67 15.20 -2.67
N LEU A 120 -12.60 14.32 -1.68
CA LEU A 120 -12.02 14.64 -0.37
C LEU A 120 -10.52 14.92 -0.49
N LEU A 121 -9.77 14.09 -1.21
CA LEU A 121 -8.34 14.26 -1.46
C LEU A 121 -8.07 15.54 -2.27
N LYS A 122 -8.93 15.88 -3.24
CA LYS A 122 -8.83 17.14 -3.98
C LYS A 122 -9.00 18.36 -3.06
N LYS A 123 -9.99 18.32 -2.17
CA LYS A 123 -10.22 19.40 -1.18
C LYS A 123 -9.08 19.52 -0.19
N GLU A 124 -8.54 18.40 0.27
CA GLU A 124 -7.37 18.37 1.16
C GLU A 124 -6.18 19.09 0.53
N LYS A 125 -5.82 18.75 -0.71
CA LYS A 125 -4.73 19.42 -1.43
C LYS A 125 -4.94 20.92 -1.63
N ALA A 126 -6.17 21.33 -1.94
CA ALA A 126 -6.49 22.75 -2.09
C ALA A 126 -6.21 23.52 -0.78
N ARG A 127 -6.65 22.97 0.37
CA ARG A 127 -6.38 23.55 1.69
C ARG A 127 -4.89 23.62 2.02
N GLU A 128 -4.13 22.59 1.68
CA GLU A 128 -2.66 22.60 1.87
C GLU A 128 -1.96 23.65 1.02
N SER A 129 -2.48 23.94 -0.18
CA SER A 129 -1.92 24.97 -1.06
C SER A 129 -2.24 26.39 -0.62
N GLU A 130 -3.39 26.61 0.03
CA GLU A 130 -3.80 27.90 0.58
C GLU A 130 -3.10 28.22 1.91
N ALA A 131 -2.64 27.20 2.63
CA ALA A 131 -1.90 27.33 3.89
C ALA A 131 -0.38 27.58 3.71
N LYS A 132 0.11 27.59 2.46
CA LYS A 132 1.51 27.86 2.09
C LYS A 132 1.66 29.27 1.54
#